data_AF-Q8SPB6-F1
#
_entry.id   AF-Q8SPB6-F1
#
_cell.length_a   1.000
_cell.length_b   1.000
_cell.length_c   1.000
_cell.angle_alpha   90.00
_cell.angle_beta   90.00
_cell.angle_gamma   90.00
#
_symmetry.space_group_name_H-M   'P 1'
#
loop_
_entity.id
_entity.type
_entity.pdbx_description
1 polymer ?
#
loop_
_entity_poly.entity_id
_entity_poly.type
_entity_poly.pdbx_seq_one_letter_code
_entity_poly.pdbx_strand_id
1 'polypeptide(L)'
;LCFSRGFWMAALTVMLVVLSPPLALARDTPPHFLFLVKDECHFFNGTERVRLLQKQYYNGEEHVRFDSDVGEYRAVTELGRPDAKYWNSQKDLLEQMRAAVDTYCRHNYRILDTFLVPRRAEPTVTVYPAKTQPLQHHNLLVCSVTGFYPGHVEVRWFRNGQEEAAGVVSTGLIPNGDWTFQTMVMLETVPQSGEVYSCRVEHPSLTSPVTVEWRARSESAQGKMMSGVGGFVLGLLFVAVGLFIYFKNQKGRPALQPTGLLS
;
A
#
# COMPACT_ATOMS: atom_id res chain seq x y z
N LEU A 1 -4.01 -68.03 22.68
CA LEU A 1 -2.72 -67.36 22.96
C LEU A 1 -3.02 -65.90 23.31
N CYS A 2 -2.99 -65.59 24.61
CA CYS A 2 -3.23 -64.24 25.13
C CYS A 2 -2.03 -63.35 24.76
N PHE A 3 -2.21 -62.40 23.86
CA PHE A 3 -1.23 -61.32 23.70
C PHE A 3 -1.40 -60.36 24.88
N SER A 4 -0.43 -60.39 25.79
CA SER A 4 -0.33 -59.47 26.92
C SER A 4 -0.41 -58.02 26.44
N ARG A 5 -1.27 -57.23 27.08
CA ARG A 5 -1.51 -55.79 26.84
C ARG A 5 -0.22 -54.96 26.79
N GLY A 6 0.87 -55.44 27.39
CA GLY A 6 2.20 -54.82 27.34
C GLY A 6 2.90 -54.91 25.99
N PHE A 7 2.65 -55.95 25.19
CA PHE A 7 3.29 -56.13 23.89
C PHE A 7 2.78 -55.13 22.85
N TRP A 8 1.49 -54.81 22.91
CA TRP A 8 0.88 -53.85 21.99
C TRP A 8 1.29 -52.41 22.31
N MET A 9 1.40 -52.07 23.60
CA MET A 9 1.94 -50.78 24.03
C MET A 9 3.39 -50.63 23.61
N ALA A 10 4.24 -51.65 23.81
CA ALA A 10 5.64 -51.61 23.37
C ALA A 10 5.77 -51.44 21.85
N ALA A 11 4.97 -52.16 21.06
CA ALA A 11 4.93 -52.00 19.62
C ALA A 11 4.48 -50.60 19.19
N LEU A 12 3.49 -50.02 19.89
CA LEU A 12 3.02 -48.65 19.62
C LEU A 12 4.08 -47.61 19.97
N THR A 13 4.82 -47.78 21.07
CA THR A 13 5.92 -46.86 21.45
C THR A 13 7.07 -46.94 20.46
N VAL A 14 7.44 -48.14 19.99
CA VAL A 14 8.47 -48.32 18.96
C VAL A 14 8.04 -47.69 17.65
N MET A 15 6.79 -47.91 17.21
CA MET A 15 6.24 -47.28 16.01
C MET A 15 6.17 -45.75 16.15
N LEU A 16 5.79 -45.23 17.30
CA LEU A 16 5.82 -43.78 17.58
C LEU A 16 7.23 -43.22 17.54
N VAL A 17 8.24 -43.90 18.10
CA VAL A 17 9.65 -43.44 18.06
C VAL A 17 10.23 -43.53 16.65
N VAL A 18 9.83 -44.52 15.85
CA VAL A 18 10.26 -44.69 14.44
C VAL A 18 9.56 -43.71 13.50
N LEU A 19 8.28 -43.39 13.75
CA LEU A 19 7.49 -42.44 12.97
C LEU A 19 7.62 -41.00 13.46
N SER A 20 8.12 -40.78 14.67
CA SER A 20 8.55 -39.46 15.12
C SER A 20 9.82 -39.12 14.35
N PRO A 21 9.81 -38.10 13.48
CA PRO A 21 11.07 -37.62 12.92
C PRO A 21 11.98 -37.26 14.11
N PRO A 22 13.24 -37.73 14.15
CA PRO A 22 14.17 -37.25 15.15
C PRO A 22 14.16 -35.72 15.09
N LEU A 23 13.95 -35.10 16.26
CA LEU A 23 14.03 -33.67 16.52
C LEU A 23 14.70 -32.92 15.38
N ALA A 24 13.91 -32.09 14.69
CA ALA A 24 14.30 -31.14 13.66
C ALA A 24 15.81 -31.21 13.36
N LEU A 25 16.18 -31.97 12.31
CA LEU A 25 17.51 -31.90 11.76
C LEU A 25 17.73 -30.42 11.40
N ALA A 26 18.30 -29.66 12.34
CA ALA A 26 18.81 -28.35 12.08
C ALA A 26 19.87 -28.62 11.03
N ARG A 27 19.51 -28.40 9.75
CA ARG A 27 20.49 -28.38 8.67
C ARG A 27 21.64 -27.54 9.19
N ASP A 28 22.85 -28.09 9.18
CA ASP A 28 24.06 -27.32 9.44
C ASP A 28 24.04 -26.13 8.49
N THR A 29 23.58 -24.99 8.98
CA THR A 29 23.62 -23.74 8.24
C THR A 29 25.09 -23.35 8.21
N PRO A 30 25.66 -23.06 7.02
CA PRO A 30 27.02 -22.58 6.93
C PRO A 30 27.22 -21.41 7.91
N PRO A 31 28.37 -21.35 8.61
CA PRO A 31 28.62 -20.25 9.53
C PRO A 31 28.56 -18.93 8.76
N HIS A 32 27.72 -18.02 9.23
CA HIS A 32 27.50 -16.71 8.63
C HIS A 32 27.86 -15.63 9.64
N PHE A 33 28.78 -14.76 9.24
CA PHE A 33 29.23 -13.62 10.03
C PHE A 33 28.99 -12.35 9.21
N LEU A 34 28.29 -11.38 9.80
CA LEU A 34 27.97 -10.11 9.18
C LEU A 34 28.58 -8.98 10.01
N PHE A 35 29.40 -8.17 9.35
CA PHE A 35 29.86 -6.90 9.90
C PHE A 35 29.24 -5.75 9.09
N LEU A 36 28.67 -4.78 9.78
CA LEU A 36 27.99 -3.64 9.16
C LEU A 36 28.41 -2.35 9.87
N VAL A 37 28.78 -1.33 9.08
CA VAL A 37 29.00 0.04 9.56
C VAL A 37 27.89 0.92 9.02
N LYS A 38 27.31 1.75 9.88
CA LYS A 38 26.31 2.76 9.50
C LYS A 38 26.78 4.14 9.90
N ASP A 39 26.89 5.02 8.91
CA ASP A 39 27.10 6.46 9.10
C ASP A 39 25.76 7.18 8.97
N GLU A 40 25.23 7.65 10.09
CA GLU A 40 23.96 8.37 10.14
C GLU A 40 24.19 9.86 10.39
N CYS A 41 23.74 10.71 9.48
CA CYS A 41 23.71 12.15 9.64
C CYS A 41 22.28 12.59 9.96
N HIS A 42 22.06 13.09 11.17
CA HIS A 42 20.78 13.63 11.63
C HIS A 42 20.80 15.15 11.49
N PHE A 43 19.88 15.69 10.68
CA PHE A 43 19.81 17.10 10.30
C PHE A 43 18.62 17.78 10.97
N PHE A 44 18.87 18.92 11.63
CA PHE A 44 17.83 19.72 12.29
C PHE A 44 17.88 21.14 11.76
N ASN A 45 16.72 21.66 11.35
CA ASN A 45 16.58 22.98 10.71
C ASN A 45 17.57 23.17 9.55
N GLY A 46 17.47 22.29 8.55
CA GLY A 46 18.44 22.22 7.46
C GLY A 46 19.77 21.71 7.98
N THR A 47 20.80 22.56 8.01
CA THR A 47 22.10 22.18 8.57
C THR A 47 22.42 22.88 9.87
N GLU A 48 21.55 23.71 10.46
CA GLU A 48 21.90 24.48 11.67
C GLU A 48 22.56 23.61 12.76
N ARG A 49 21.90 22.50 13.12
CA ARG A 49 22.46 21.45 13.96
C ARG A 49 22.54 20.14 13.19
N VAL A 50 23.70 19.49 13.25
CA VAL A 50 23.97 18.21 12.61
C VAL A 50 24.60 17.28 13.64
N ARG A 51 24.07 16.05 13.74
CA ARG A 51 24.64 14.99 14.58
C ARG A 51 25.06 13.82 13.71
N LEU A 52 26.32 13.39 13.85
CA LEU A 52 26.86 12.21 13.20
C LEU A 52 26.91 11.05 14.19
N LEU A 53 26.37 9.89 13.78
CA LEU A 53 26.52 8.62 14.47
C LEU A 53 27.19 7.63 13.52
N GLN A 54 28.41 7.19 13.84
CA GLN A 54 29.01 6.03 13.17
C GLN A 54 28.82 4.82 14.09
N LYS A 55 28.01 3.86 13.65
CA LYS A 55 27.64 2.67 14.43
C LYS A 55 28.22 1.42 13.78
N GLN A 56 28.81 0.54 14.57
CA GLN A 56 29.34 -0.73 14.08
C GLN A 56 28.57 -1.90 14.68
N TYR A 57 28.19 -2.82 13.81
CA TYR A 57 27.38 -3.99 14.12
C TYR A 57 28.13 -5.27 13.80
N TYR A 58 28.07 -6.23 14.70
CA TYR A 58 28.51 -7.60 14.48
C TYR A 58 27.30 -8.53 14.66
N ASN A 59 26.90 -9.25 13.61
CA ASN A 59 25.73 -10.13 13.60
C ASN A 59 24.42 -9.48 14.10
N GLY A 60 24.27 -8.17 13.87
CA GLY A 60 23.12 -7.38 14.31
C GLY A 60 23.26 -6.73 15.69
N GLU A 61 24.33 -7.03 16.43
CA GLU A 61 24.65 -6.38 17.71
C GLU A 61 25.51 -5.14 17.50
N GLU A 62 24.98 -3.96 17.85
CA GLU A 62 25.78 -2.73 17.91
C GLU A 62 26.78 -2.84 19.06
N HIS A 63 28.08 -2.95 18.77
CA HIS A 63 29.09 -3.16 19.80
C HIS A 63 29.87 -1.88 20.13
N VAL A 64 30.03 -0.96 19.17
CA VAL A 64 30.75 0.31 19.35
C VAL A 64 30.15 1.41 18.46
N ARG A 65 30.15 2.64 18.97
CA ARG A 65 29.62 3.81 18.27
C ARG A 65 30.45 5.07 18.52
N PHE A 66 30.69 5.86 17.49
CA PHE A 66 31.06 7.27 17.62
C PHE A 66 29.81 8.15 17.57
N ASP A 67 29.71 9.13 18.46
CA ASP A 67 28.62 10.11 18.50
C ASP A 67 29.19 11.52 18.53
N SER A 68 28.86 12.36 17.55
CA SER A 68 29.42 13.71 17.47
C SER A 68 29.06 14.58 18.67
N ASP A 69 27.90 14.35 19.29
CA ASP A 69 27.48 15.10 20.49
C ASP A 69 28.33 14.73 21.72
N VAL A 70 28.99 13.57 21.70
CA VAL A 70 29.93 13.10 22.74
C VAL A 70 31.39 13.38 22.34
N GLY A 71 31.71 13.24 21.05
CA GLY A 71 33.01 13.50 20.46
C GLY A 71 34.02 12.37 20.63
N GLU A 72 33.59 11.14 20.94
CA GLU A 72 34.45 9.94 21.10
C GLU A 72 33.70 8.64 20.80
N TYR A 73 34.46 7.56 20.61
CA TYR A 73 33.90 6.21 20.50
C TYR A 73 33.51 5.69 21.89
N ARG A 74 32.35 5.06 21.98
CA ARG A 74 31.90 4.34 23.16
C ARG A 74 31.51 2.92 22.81
N ALA A 75 31.97 2.00 23.65
CA ALA A 75 31.49 0.63 23.65
C ALA A 75 30.02 0.63 24.05
N VAL A 76 29.18 0.05 23.20
CA VAL A 76 27.75 -0.20 23.47
C VAL A 76 27.58 -1.53 24.19
N THR A 77 28.44 -2.51 23.87
CA THR A 77 28.52 -3.80 24.54
C THR A 77 29.96 -4.15 24.91
N GLU A 78 30.15 -5.22 25.68
CA GLU A 78 31.47 -5.67 26.14
C GLU A 78 32.45 -5.92 24.97
N LEU A 79 31.94 -6.42 23.85
CA LEU A 79 32.71 -6.72 22.64
C LEU A 79 33.44 -5.48 22.10
N GLY A 80 32.82 -4.29 22.17
CA GLY A 80 33.38 -3.06 21.62
C GLY A 80 34.33 -2.30 22.57
N ARG A 81 34.53 -2.76 23.82
CA ARG A 81 35.48 -2.15 24.75
C ARG A 81 36.91 -2.02 24.21
N PRO A 82 37.53 -3.08 23.65
CA PRO A 82 38.87 -2.97 23.06
C PRO A 82 38.93 -1.94 21.94
N ASP A 83 37.93 -1.93 21.05
CA ASP A 83 37.87 -1.04 19.90
C ASP A 83 37.71 0.42 20.31
N ALA A 84 36.76 0.71 21.22
CA ALA A 84 36.57 2.06 21.74
C ALA A 84 37.84 2.59 22.41
N LYS A 85 38.54 1.75 23.20
CA LYS A 85 39.81 2.14 23.83
C LYS A 85 40.91 2.41 22.79
N TYR A 86 41.02 1.53 21.79
CA TYR A 86 42.04 1.66 20.75
C TYR A 86 41.79 2.87 19.86
N TRP A 87 40.57 3.06 19.34
CA TRP A 87 40.28 4.19 18.45
C TRP A 87 40.32 5.54 19.16
N ASN A 88 39.94 5.62 20.43
CA ASN A 88 40.08 6.86 21.20
C ASN A 88 41.54 7.22 21.52
N SER A 89 42.48 6.26 21.45
CA SER A 89 43.92 6.56 21.59
C SER A 89 44.54 7.09 20.29
N GLN A 90 43.91 6.83 19.13
CA GLN A 90 44.32 7.33 17.83
C GLN A 90 43.80 8.76 17.61
N LYS A 91 44.66 9.76 17.88
CA LYS A 91 44.27 11.19 17.81
C LYS A 91 43.78 11.61 16.43
N ASP A 92 44.50 11.24 15.38
CA ASP A 92 44.16 11.61 14.00
C ASP A 92 42.79 11.05 13.59
N LEU A 93 42.51 9.80 13.95
CA LEU A 93 41.22 9.17 13.67
C LEU A 93 40.08 9.89 14.39
N LEU A 94 40.28 10.24 15.66
CA LEU A 94 39.27 10.88 16.47
C LEU A 94 38.97 12.31 15.98
N GLU A 95 40.00 13.05 15.58
CA GLU A 95 39.85 14.38 14.97
C GLU A 95 39.17 14.30 13.60
N GLN A 96 39.52 13.31 12.76
CA GLN A 96 38.85 13.07 11.49
C GLN A 96 37.35 12.79 11.68
N MET A 97 36.98 11.98 12.67
CA MET A 97 35.57 11.66 12.97
C MET A 97 34.80 12.86 13.51
N ARG A 98 35.43 13.70 14.32
CA ARG A 98 34.83 14.97 14.76
C ARG A 98 34.60 15.92 13.58
N ALA A 99 35.56 16.02 12.68
CA ALA A 99 35.46 16.84 11.48
C ALA A 99 34.44 16.31 10.45
N ALA A 100 34.10 15.02 10.49
CA ALA A 100 33.15 14.39 9.57
C ALA A 100 31.72 14.97 9.64
N VAL A 101 31.36 15.64 10.73
CA VAL A 101 30.10 16.42 10.78
C VAL A 101 30.05 17.46 9.65
N ASP A 102 31.15 18.16 9.42
CA ASP A 102 31.21 19.20 8.39
C ASP A 102 31.68 18.64 7.04
N THR A 103 32.74 17.83 7.04
CA THR A 103 33.38 17.34 5.81
C THR A 103 32.58 16.25 5.11
N TYR A 104 31.75 15.50 5.84
CA TYR A 104 30.88 14.46 5.29
C TYR A 104 29.41 14.86 5.37
N CYS A 105 28.84 15.05 6.56
CA CYS A 105 27.39 15.26 6.67
C CYS A 105 26.92 16.57 6.01
N ARG A 106 27.47 17.73 6.39
CA ARG A 106 27.09 19.01 5.77
C ARG A 106 27.46 19.08 4.30
N HIS A 107 28.64 18.56 3.94
CA HIS A 107 29.08 18.51 2.56
C HIS A 107 28.06 17.76 1.68
N ASN A 108 27.68 16.55 2.07
CA ASN A 108 26.69 15.75 1.34
C ASN A 108 25.31 16.39 1.38
N TYR A 109 24.88 16.96 2.52
CA TYR A 109 23.60 17.66 2.58
C TYR A 109 23.52 18.77 1.55
N ARG A 110 24.56 19.59 1.38
CA ARG A 110 24.58 20.66 0.36
C ARG A 110 24.36 20.13 -1.06
N ILE A 111 24.86 18.93 -1.35
CA ILE A 111 24.64 18.29 -2.65
C ILE A 111 23.19 17.78 -2.74
N LEU A 112 22.71 17.06 -1.72
CA LEU A 112 21.36 16.51 -1.68
C LEU A 112 20.27 17.59 -1.64
N ASP A 113 20.56 18.75 -1.09
CA ASP A 113 19.65 19.90 -1.04
C ASP A 113 19.33 20.47 -2.43
N THR A 114 20.13 20.13 -3.45
CA THR A 114 19.87 20.58 -4.82
C THR A 114 18.80 19.76 -5.55
N PHE A 115 18.57 18.50 -5.15
CA PHE A 115 17.65 17.62 -5.89
C PHE A 115 16.76 16.73 -5.00
N LEU A 116 17.18 16.38 -3.79
CA LEU A 116 16.47 15.44 -2.93
C LEU A 116 15.56 16.14 -1.91
N VAL A 117 16.09 17.10 -1.15
CA VAL A 117 15.31 17.88 -0.18
C VAL A 117 14.14 18.66 -0.83
N PRO A 118 14.34 19.34 -1.98
CA PRO A 118 13.27 20.04 -2.66
C PRO A 118 12.39 19.10 -3.51
N ARG A 119 12.72 17.81 -3.63
CA ARG A 119 11.93 16.87 -4.45
C ARG A 119 10.49 16.86 -4.00
N ARG A 120 9.57 17.00 -4.96
CA ARG A 120 8.13 16.89 -4.75
C ARG A 120 7.57 15.96 -5.81
N ALA A 121 6.73 15.01 -5.39
CA ALA A 121 5.94 14.16 -6.28
C ALA A 121 4.50 14.20 -5.81
N GLU A 122 3.58 14.49 -6.73
CA GLU A 122 2.16 14.63 -6.42
C GLU A 122 1.49 13.28 -6.18
N PRO A 123 0.59 13.18 -5.17
CA PRO A 123 -0.16 11.96 -4.94
C PRO A 123 -1.19 11.72 -6.04
N THR A 124 -1.34 10.46 -6.43
CA THR A 124 -2.55 9.98 -7.11
C THR A 124 -3.55 9.56 -6.06
N VAL A 125 -4.75 10.14 -6.09
CA VAL A 125 -5.82 9.89 -5.11
C VAL A 125 -6.96 9.13 -5.78
N THR A 126 -7.32 7.99 -5.22
CA THR A 126 -8.44 7.17 -5.71
C THR A 126 -9.33 6.76 -4.56
N VAL A 127 -10.65 6.81 -4.77
CA VAL A 127 -11.64 6.40 -3.78
C VAL A 127 -12.50 5.28 -4.33
N TYR A 128 -12.58 4.18 -3.61
CA TYR A 128 -13.37 3.02 -4.01
C TYR A 128 -13.86 2.21 -2.79
N PRO A 129 -14.98 1.49 -2.90
CA PRO A 129 -15.40 0.56 -1.86
C PRO A 129 -14.53 -0.69 -1.90
N ALA A 130 -14.12 -1.21 -0.74
CA ALA A 130 -13.30 -2.42 -0.63
C ALA A 130 -14.01 -3.66 -1.20
N LYS A 131 -15.35 -3.66 -1.18
CA LYS A 131 -16.18 -4.70 -1.79
C LYS A 131 -17.14 -4.05 -2.79
N THR A 132 -17.30 -4.70 -3.94
CA THR A 132 -18.19 -4.23 -5.03
C THR A 132 -19.67 -4.45 -4.73
N GLN A 133 -20.01 -5.34 -3.79
CA GLN A 133 -21.38 -5.56 -3.33
C GLN A 133 -21.59 -4.91 -1.95
N PRO A 134 -22.66 -4.11 -1.76
CA PRO A 134 -23.02 -3.59 -0.45
C PRO A 134 -23.44 -4.75 0.46
N LEU A 135 -22.60 -5.10 1.44
CA LEU A 135 -23.01 -5.98 2.52
C LEU A 135 -23.82 -5.16 3.52
N GLN A 136 -24.98 -5.67 3.94
CA GLN A 136 -25.90 -5.00 4.88
C GLN A 136 -25.32 -4.68 6.26
N HIS A 137 -24.08 -5.10 6.55
CA HIS A 137 -23.53 -5.01 7.89
C HIS A 137 -22.43 -3.96 7.99
N HIS A 138 -21.42 -3.93 7.12
CA HIS A 138 -20.36 -2.89 7.12
C HIS A 138 -19.76 -2.78 5.72
N ASN A 139 -19.57 -1.56 5.21
CA ASN A 139 -18.81 -1.30 3.99
C ASN A 139 -17.57 -0.46 4.32
N LEU A 140 -16.47 -0.76 3.66
CA LEU A 140 -15.21 -0.05 3.88
C LEU A 140 -14.92 0.80 2.65
N LEU A 141 -14.97 2.12 2.78
CA LEU A 141 -14.50 3.01 1.73
C LEU A 141 -13.00 3.21 1.88
N VAL A 142 -12.26 3.05 0.79
CA VAL A 142 -10.80 3.15 0.77
C VAL A 142 -10.43 4.40 -0.01
N CYS A 143 -9.68 5.30 0.62
CA CYS A 143 -8.94 6.36 -0.05
C CYS A 143 -7.49 5.90 -0.19
N SER A 144 -7.10 5.53 -1.40
CA SER A 144 -5.74 5.13 -1.73
C SER A 144 -4.99 6.34 -2.28
N VAL A 145 -3.90 6.70 -1.59
CA VAL A 145 -3.04 7.84 -1.89
C VAL A 145 -1.66 7.29 -2.21
N THR A 146 -1.19 7.42 -3.45
CA THR A 146 0.01 6.73 -3.95
C THR A 146 0.94 7.65 -4.73
N GLY A 147 2.22 7.27 -4.81
CA GLY A 147 3.19 7.91 -5.72
C GLY A 147 3.74 9.25 -5.24
N PHE A 148 3.51 9.62 -3.98
CA PHE A 148 3.89 10.93 -3.46
C PHE A 148 5.25 10.95 -2.75
N TYR A 149 5.86 12.15 -2.70
CA TYR A 149 7.08 12.43 -1.96
C TYR A 149 7.13 13.94 -1.62
N PRO A 150 7.53 14.36 -0.40
CA PRO A 150 8.04 13.57 0.72
C PRO A 150 6.96 12.75 1.44
N GLY A 151 7.33 12.01 2.48
CA GLY A 151 6.39 11.13 3.19
C GLY A 151 5.31 11.84 4.04
N HIS A 152 5.46 13.14 4.30
CA HIS A 152 4.47 13.90 5.08
C HIS A 152 3.23 14.21 4.25
N VAL A 153 2.09 13.61 4.62
CA VAL A 153 0.79 13.77 3.96
C VAL A 153 -0.32 13.84 5.01
N GLU A 154 -1.34 14.67 4.76
CA GLU A 154 -2.56 14.68 5.55
C GLU A 154 -3.73 14.17 4.69
N VAL A 155 -4.49 13.23 5.24
CA VAL A 155 -5.64 12.63 4.55
C VAL A 155 -6.84 12.65 5.50
N ARG A 156 -7.91 13.32 5.09
CA ARG A 156 -9.14 13.50 5.89
C ARG A 156 -10.37 13.03 5.12
N TRP A 157 -11.28 12.38 5.83
CA TRP A 157 -12.58 11.97 5.30
C TRP A 157 -13.64 13.00 5.61
N PHE A 158 -14.57 13.17 4.68
CA PHE A 158 -15.74 14.03 4.83
C PHE A 158 -16.99 13.26 4.42
N ARG A 159 -18.08 13.45 5.17
CA ARG A 159 -19.42 12.97 4.85
C ARG A 159 -20.35 14.17 4.74
N ASN A 160 -20.94 14.36 3.56
CA ASN A 160 -21.81 15.50 3.25
C ASN A 160 -21.20 16.87 3.63
N GLY A 161 -19.88 17.00 3.47
CA GLY A 161 -19.13 18.22 3.77
C GLY A 161 -18.68 18.39 5.23
N GLN A 162 -19.07 17.50 6.15
CA GLN A 162 -18.54 17.48 7.52
C GLN A 162 -17.42 16.46 7.66
N GLU A 163 -16.37 16.82 8.41
CA GLU A 163 -15.24 15.92 8.65
C GLU A 163 -15.69 14.70 9.46
N GLU A 164 -15.33 13.52 8.97
CA GLU A 164 -15.65 12.23 9.59
C GLU A 164 -14.35 11.58 10.08
N ALA A 165 -14.24 11.44 11.39
CA ALA A 165 -13.10 10.80 12.05
C ALA A 165 -13.48 9.46 12.68
N ALA A 166 -14.77 9.23 12.95
CA ALA A 166 -15.21 7.98 13.54
C ALA A 166 -15.13 6.85 12.51
N GLY A 167 -14.58 5.70 12.90
CA GLY A 167 -14.40 4.56 11.99
C GLY A 167 -13.32 4.76 10.93
N VAL A 168 -12.48 5.79 11.04
CA VAL A 168 -11.34 6.01 10.15
C VAL A 168 -10.12 5.23 10.63
N VAL A 169 -9.50 4.46 9.73
CA VAL A 169 -8.29 3.67 9.98
C VAL A 169 -7.27 3.94 8.88
N SER A 170 -6.02 4.18 9.25
CA SER A 170 -4.90 4.37 8.31
C SER A 170 -3.93 3.20 8.36
N THR A 171 -3.36 2.83 7.22
CA THR A 171 -2.22 1.89 7.16
C THR A 171 -0.91 2.50 7.65
N GLY A 172 -0.87 3.82 7.88
CA GLY A 172 0.38 4.56 8.07
C GLY A 172 1.10 4.80 6.74
N LEU A 173 2.36 5.25 6.84
CA LEU A 173 3.19 5.55 5.68
C LEU A 173 3.92 4.28 5.21
N ILE A 174 3.76 3.92 3.93
CA ILE A 174 4.40 2.75 3.33
C ILE A 174 5.45 3.22 2.31
N PRO A 175 6.75 2.92 2.51
CA PRO A 175 7.79 3.20 1.53
C PRO A 175 7.79 2.17 0.40
N ASN A 176 7.78 2.63 -0.85
CA ASN A 176 7.74 1.74 -2.04
C ASN A 176 9.13 1.23 -2.47
N GLY A 177 10.21 1.86 -2.00
CA GLY A 177 11.57 1.55 -2.43
C GLY A 177 12.02 2.25 -3.71
N ASP A 178 11.19 3.11 -4.30
CA ASP A 178 11.43 3.86 -5.55
C ASP A 178 11.41 5.39 -5.34
N TRP A 179 11.65 5.85 -4.11
CA TRP A 179 11.51 7.25 -3.69
C TRP A 179 10.09 7.80 -3.70
N THR A 180 9.08 6.93 -3.66
CA THR A 180 7.70 7.32 -3.42
C THR A 180 7.12 6.60 -2.20
N PHE A 181 6.03 7.16 -1.70
CA PHE A 181 5.26 6.59 -0.60
C PHE A 181 3.83 6.30 -1.04
N GLN A 182 3.16 5.46 -0.25
CA GLN A 182 1.73 5.26 -0.32
C GLN A 182 1.11 5.18 1.08
N THR A 183 -0.17 5.48 1.17
CA THR A 183 -0.98 5.26 2.37
C THR A 183 -2.42 4.99 1.96
N MET A 184 -3.12 4.16 2.75
CA MET A 184 -4.55 3.94 2.58
C MET A 184 -5.27 4.41 3.83
N VAL A 185 -6.26 5.27 3.65
CA VAL A 185 -7.14 5.72 4.73
C VAL A 185 -8.54 5.20 4.46
N MET A 186 -8.97 4.32 5.34
CA MET A 186 -10.20 3.54 5.23
C MET A 186 -11.25 4.13 6.16
N LEU A 187 -12.49 4.22 5.70
CA LEU A 187 -13.64 4.66 6.48
C LEU A 187 -14.65 3.51 6.56
N GLU A 188 -14.93 3.05 7.77
CA GLU A 188 -15.99 2.10 8.05
C GLU A 188 -17.35 2.81 8.10
N THR A 189 -18.25 2.47 7.17
CA THR A 189 -19.58 3.08 7.08
C THR A 189 -20.59 2.17 6.38
N VAL A 190 -21.87 2.49 6.49
CA VAL A 190 -22.95 1.87 5.72
C VAL A 190 -23.54 2.96 4.81
N PRO A 191 -23.07 3.09 3.56
CA PRO A 191 -23.46 4.19 2.69
C PRO A 191 -24.95 4.19 2.38
N GLN A 192 -25.63 5.31 2.64
CA GLN A 192 -27.03 5.49 2.27
C GLN A 192 -27.17 6.21 0.92
N SER A 193 -28.28 5.99 0.23
CA SER A 193 -28.53 6.64 -1.05
C SER A 193 -28.63 8.15 -0.89
N GLY A 194 -27.89 8.90 -1.71
CA GLY A 194 -27.85 10.36 -1.67
C GLY A 194 -26.70 10.94 -0.86
N GLU A 195 -26.00 10.12 -0.06
CA GLU A 195 -24.82 10.57 0.67
C GLU A 195 -23.61 10.73 -0.24
N VAL A 196 -22.78 11.72 0.08
CA VAL A 196 -21.52 12.01 -0.59
C VAL A 196 -20.39 11.87 0.42
N TYR A 197 -19.44 11.02 0.08
CA TYR A 197 -18.21 10.83 0.84
C TYR A 197 -17.06 11.45 0.05
N SER A 198 -16.17 12.17 0.72
CA SER A 198 -15.05 12.82 0.06
C SER A 198 -13.76 12.57 0.82
N CYS A 199 -12.71 12.17 0.10
CA CYS A 199 -11.37 12.09 0.64
C CYS A 199 -10.61 13.36 0.25
N ARG A 200 -10.15 14.13 1.23
CA ARG A 200 -9.32 15.32 1.04
C ARG A 200 -7.88 15.01 1.40
N VAL A 201 -6.96 15.33 0.49
CA VAL A 201 -5.53 15.09 0.63
C VAL A 201 -4.78 16.43 0.56
N GLU A 202 -3.96 16.69 1.57
CA GLU A 202 -3.03 17.81 1.62
C GLU A 202 -1.61 17.27 1.62
N HIS A 203 -0.76 17.82 0.75
CA HIS A 203 0.60 17.36 0.59
C HIS A 203 1.49 18.53 0.08
N PRO A 204 2.75 18.68 0.53
CA PRO A 204 3.62 19.80 0.14
C PRO A 204 3.93 19.94 -1.35
N SER A 205 3.62 18.93 -2.17
CA SER A 205 3.73 19.04 -3.63
C SER A 205 2.52 19.72 -4.29
N LEU A 206 1.39 19.79 -3.60
CA LEU A 206 0.13 20.30 -4.13
C LEU A 206 0.00 21.79 -3.82
N THR A 207 -0.45 22.58 -4.79
CA THR A 207 -0.76 24.00 -4.59
C THR A 207 -2.07 24.22 -3.83
N SER A 208 -2.99 23.26 -3.92
CA SER A 208 -4.26 23.26 -3.19
C SER A 208 -4.67 21.82 -2.83
N PRO A 209 -5.47 21.60 -1.77
CA PRO A 209 -5.93 20.28 -1.39
C PRO A 209 -6.68 19.57 -2.52
N VAL A 210 -6.36 18.30 -2.75
CA VAL A 210 -7.10 17.45 -3.71
C VAL A 210 -8.27 16.82 -2.98
N THR A 211 -9.47 16.91 -3.54
CA THR A 211 -10.68 16.27 -2.97
C THR A 211 -11.29 15.33 -4.01
N VAL A 212 -11.43 14.06 -3.67
CA VAL A 212 -12.07 13.04 -4.51
C VAL A 212 -13.38 12.61 -3.88
N GLU A 213 -14.48 12.77 -4.60
CA GLU A 213 -15.82 12.37 -4.16
C GLU A 213 -16.16 10.94 -4.56
N TRP A 214 -16.92 10.27 -3.70
CA TRP A 214 -17.56 9.00 -3.94
C TRP A 214 -19.03 9.07 -3.50
N ARG A 215 -19.92 8.52 -4.34
CA ARG A 215 -21.37 8.55 -4.12
C ARG A 215 -21.91 7.13 -4.08
N ALA A 216 -22.75 6.86 -3.09
CA ALA A 216 -23.47 5.60 -3.01
C ALA A 216 -24.48 5.51 -4.18
N ARG A 217 -24.17 4.65 -5.16
CA ARG A 217 -25.08 4.40 -6.28
C ARG A 217 -26.25 3.53 -5.79
N SER A 218 -27.48 3.94 -6.11
CA SER A 218 -28.67 3.14 -5.85
C SER A 218 -28.71 1.93 -6.79
N GLU A 219 -28.93 0.71 -6.24
CA GLU A 219 -29.22 -0.50 -7.03
C GLU A 219 -30.39 -0.28 -8.01
N SER A 220 -31.35 0.59 -7.66
CA SER A 220 -32.51 0.91 -8.51
C SER A 220 -32.09 1.64 -9.80
N ALA A 221 -31.02 2.44 -9.80
CA ALA A 221 -30.56 3.10 -11.01
C ALA A 221 -29.97 2.09 -12.01
N GLN A 222 -29.22 1.08 -11.53
CA GLN A 222 -28.62 0.05 -12.37
C GLN A 222 -29.66 -0.96 -12.87
N GLY A 223 -30.61 -1.37 -12.01
CA GLY A 223 -31.72 -2.23 -12.40
C GLY A 223 -32.68 -1.58 -13.40
N LYS A 224 -32.99 -0.29 -13.22
CA LYS A 224 -33.85 0.46 -14.17
C LYS A 224 -33.18 0.67 -15.53
N MET A 225 -31.87 0.89 -15.56
CA MET A 225 -31.13 1.04 -16.82
C MET A 225 -31.09 -0.29 -17.60
N MET A 226 -30.89 -1.42 -16.92
CA MET A 226 -30.87 -2.74 -17.56
C MET A 226 -32.26 -3.19 -18.04
N SER A 227 -33.32 -2.90 -17.26
CA SER A 227 -34.70 -3.17 -17.67
C SER A 227 -35.12 -2.31 -18.87
N GLY A 228 -34.72 -1.03 -18.90
CA GLY A 228 -34.99 -0.12 -20.01
C GLY A 228 -34.33 -0.56 -21.33
N VAL A 229 -33.06 -0.99 -21.28
CA VAL A 229 -32.36 -1.53 -22.45
C VAL A 229 -33.00 -2.83 -22.94
N GLY A 230 -33.38 -3.73 -22.02
CA GLY A 230 -34.11 -4.95 -22.36
C GLY A 230 -35.43 -4.68 -23.06
N GLY A 231 -36.23 -3.74 -22.54
CA GLY A 231 -37.50 -3.33 -23.14
C GLY A 231 -37.34 -2.67 -24.52
N PHE A 232 -36.29 -1.87 -24.70
CA PHE A 232 -36.00 -1.21 -25.99
C PHE A 232 -35.61 -2.22 -27.08
N VAL A 233 -34.77 -3.21 -26.75
CA VAL A 233 -34.38 -4.28 -27.68
C VAL A 233 -35.58 -5.15 -28.06
N LEU A 234 -36.42 -5.52 -27.10
CA LEU A 234 -37.68 -6.23 -27.35
C LEU A 234 -38.61 -5.41 -28.27
N GLY A 235 -38.75 -4.11 -28.02
CA GLY A 235 -39.55 -3.21 -28.86
C GLY A 235 -39.06 -3.14 -30.31
N LEU A 236 -37.75 -3.01 -30.52
CA LEU A 236 -37.15 -3.00 -31.86
C LEU A 236 -37.36 -4.31 -32.61
N LEU A 237 -37.31 -5.46 -31.93
CA LEU A 237 -37.60 -6.76 -32.53
C LEU A 237 -39.05 -6.85 -33.03
N PHE A 238 -40.02 -6.38 -32.23
CA PHE A 238 -41.42 -6.35 -32.66
C PHE A 238 -41.65 -5.41 -33.84
N VAL A 239 -41.00 -4.25 -33.88
CA VAL A 239 -41.08 -3.31 -35.02
C VAL A 239 -40.49 -3.94 -36.28
N ALA A 240 -39.32 -4.60 -36.19
CA ALA A 240 -38.70 -5.26 -37.33
C ALA A 240 -39.57 -6.40 -37.88
N VAL A 241 -40.14 -7.23 -37.01
CA VAL A 241 -41.07 -8.31 -37.41
C VAL A 241 -42.36 -7.74 -38.02
N GLY A 242 -42.92 -6.68 -37.42
CA GLY A 242 -44.10 -6.00 -37.94
C GLY A 242 -43.87 -5.41 -39.33
N LEU A 243 -42.73 -4.73 -39.54
CA LEU A 243 -42.33 -4.22 -40.85
C LEU A 243 -42.14 -5.34 -41.88
N PHE A 244 -41.51 -6.45 -41.49
CA PHE A 244 -41.31 -7.59 -42.39
C PHE A 244 -42.64 -8.20 -42.85
N ILE A 245 -43.59 -8.38 -41.93
CA ILE A 245 -44.95 -8.87 -42.25
C ILE A 245 -45.68 -7.86 -43.16
N TYR A 246 -45.62 -6.57 -42.84
CA TYR A 246 -46.24 -5.51 -43.63
C TYR A 246 -45.73 -5.49 -45.08
N PHE A 247 -44.41 -5.54 -45.28
CA PHE A 247 -43.81 -5.56 -46.62
C PHE A 247 -44.08 -6.86 -47.39
N LYS A 248 -44.18 -8.02 -46.72
CA LYS A 248 -44.64 -9.25 -47.37
C LYS A 248 -46.10 -9.14 -47.83
N ASN A 249 -46.96 -8.48 -47.06
CA ASN A 249 -48.37 -8.34 -47.40
C ASN A 249 -48.62 -7.34 -48.53
N GLN A 250 -47.77 -6.31 -48.66
CA GLN A 250 -47.82 -5.38 -49.79
C GLN A 250 -47.42 -6.03 -51.13
N LYS A 251 -46.57 -7.07 -51.12
CA LYS A 251 -46.23 -7.84 -52.33
C LYS A 251 -47.34 -8.81 -52.80
N GLY A 252 -48.46 -8.91 -52.07
CA GLY A 252 -49.56 -9.84 -52.34
C GLY A 252 -50.78 -9.25 -53.06
N ARG A 253 -50.79 -7.99 -53.51
CA ARG A 253 -51.89 -7.46 -54.35
C ARG A 253 -51.57 -7.71 -55.84
N PRO A 254 -52.32 -8.57 -56.55
CA PRO A 254 -52.16 -8.75 -57.99
C PRO A 254 -52.58 -7.48 -58.73
N ALA A 255 -51.78 -7.04 -59.70
CA ALA A 255 -52.23 -6.07 -60.69
C ALA A 255 -53.38 -6.69 -61.51
N LEU A 256 -54.56 -6.06 -61.46
CA LEU A 256 -55.73 -6.47 -62.22
C LEU A 256 -55.50 -6.21 -63.72
N GLN A 257 -55.71 -7.23 -64.57
CA GLN A 257 -55.76 -7.08 -66.02
C GLN A 257 -56.91 -6.15 -66.45
N PRO A 258 -56.75 -5.35 -67.51
CA PRO A 258 -57.88 -4.71 -68.19
C PRO A 258 -58.36 -5.59 -69.35
N THR A 259 -59.54 -6.18 -69.21
CA THR A 259 -60.37 -6.65 -70.34
C THR A 259 -61.34 -5.52 -70.70
N GLY A 260 -61.28 -5.03 -71.94
CA GLY A 260 -62.00 -3.84 -72.39
C GLY A 260 -63.46 -4.07 -72.78
N LEU A 261 -64.11 -3.00 -73.26
CA LEU A 261 -65.22 -3.08 -74.21
C LEU A 261 -65.47 -1.71 -74.91
N LEU A 262 -65.43 -1.76 -76.24
CA LEU A 262 -66.21 -1.04 -77.28
C LEU A 262 -66.55 0.45 -77.14
N SER A 263 -65.99 1.27 -78.06
CA SER A 263 -66.73 1.88 -79.17
C SER A 263 -65.77 2.27 -80.31
#